data_AF-A0A6V7LTG7-F1
#
_entry.id   AF-A0A6V7LTG7-F1
#
_cell.length_a   1.000
_cell.length_b   1.000
_cell.length_c   1.000
_cell.angle_alpha   90.00
_cell.angle_beta   90.00
_cell.angle_gamma   90.00
#
_symmetry.space_group_name_H-M   'P 1'
#
loop_
_entity.id
_entity.type
_entity.pdbx_description
1 polymer ?
#
loop_
_entity_poly.entity_id
_entity_poly.type
_entity_poly.pdbx_seq_one_letter_code
_entity_poly.pdbx_strand_id
1 'polypeptide(L)' 'TPYCPDGQAPCANGVCIPKEFFCDRNPDCLDGSDERDC' A
#
# COMPACT_ATOMS: atom_id res chain seq x y z
N THR A 1 -5.15 5.24 -12.54
CA THR A 1 -4.98 4.51 -11.27
C THR A 1 -3.81 3.56 -11.45
N PRO A 2 -2.80 3.54 -10.56
CA PRO A 2 -1.78 2.49 -10.59
C PRO A 2 -2.48 1.13 -10.53
N TYR A 3 -2.21 0.28 -11.52
CA TYR A 3 -2.82 -1.03 -11.62
C TYR A 3 -1.98 -2.01 -10.81
N CYS A 4 -2.41 -2.31 -9.59
CA CYS A 4 -1.83 -3.39 -8.83
C CYS A 4 -2.52 -4.71 -9.18
N PRO A 5 -1.78 -5.83 -9.25
CA PRO A 5 -2.35 -7.16 -9.39
C PRO A 5 -3.41 -7.46 -8.32
N ASP A 6 -4.26 -8.44 -8.58
CA ASP A 6 -5.19 -8.94 -7.56
C ASP A 6 -4.44 -9.34 -6.29
N GLY A 7 -4.98 -8.93 -5.14
CA GLY A 7 -4.36 -9.14 -3.83
C GLY A 7 -3.34 -8.07 -3.42
N GLN A 8 -3.07 -7.06 -4.26
CA GLN A 8 -2.18 -5.94 -3.93
C GLN A 8 -2.93 -4.60 -3.84
N ALA A 9 -2.36 -3.67 -3.09
CA ALA A 9 -2.83 -2.29 -2.93
C ALA A 9 -1.71 -1.31 -3.30
N PRO A 10 -2.04 -0.19 -3.97
CA PRO A 10 -1.05 0.81 -4.36
C PRO A 10 -0.69 1.75 -3.21
N CYS A 11 0.60 1.92 -2.97
CA CYS A 11 1.19 3.06 -2.28
C CYS A 11 1.00 4.34 -3.12
N ALA A 12 1.08 5.51 -2.47
CA ALA A 12 1.00 6.82 -3.15
C ALA A 12 2.18 7.06 -4.10
N ASN A 13 3.36 6.49 -3.83
CA ASN A 13 4.50 6.48 -4.74
C ASN A 13 4.33 5.53 -5.96
N GLY A 14 3.23 4.77 -6.05
CA GLY A 14 2.92 3.85 -7.15
C GLY A 14 3.49 2.44 -6.99
N VAL A 15 4.19 2.13 -5.89
CA VAL A 15 4.58 0.76 -5.53
C VAL A 15 3.35 -0.03 -5.10
N CYS A 16 3.30 -1.32 -5.39
CA CYS A 16 2.24 -2.20 -4.94
C CYS A 16 2.74 -3.09 -3.81
N ILE A 17 1.97 -3.16 -2.73
CA ILE A 17 2.20 -4.06 -1.59
C ILE A 17 1.03 -5.04 -1.43
N PRO A 18 1.20 -6.19 -0.77
CA PRO A 18 0.08 -7.05 -0.38
C PRO A 18 -1.02 -6.29 0.36
N LYS A 19 -2.29 -6.57 0.04
CA LYS A 19 -3.45 -5.93 0.70
C LYS A 19 -3.49 -6.17 2.21
N GLU A 20 -2.90 -7.26 2.69
CA GLU A 20 -2.79 -7.58 4.12
C GLU A 20 -1.85 -6.63 4.88
N PHE A 21 -0.95 -5.94 4.17
CA PHE A 21 -0.04 -4.93 4.70
C PHE A 21 -0.59 -3.51 4.59
N PHE A 22 -1.79 -3.35 4.03
CA PHE A 22 -2.42 -2.04 3.96
C PHE A 22 -3.19 -1.79 5.27
N CYS A 23 -2.88 -0.70 5.96
CA CYS A 23 -3.43 -0.38 7.28
C CYS A 23 -3.16 -1.41 8.38
N ASP A 24 -2.00 -2.05 8.36
CA ASP A 24 -1.66 -3.12 9.31
C ASP A 24 -0.96 -2.58 10.57
N ARG A 25 -0.77 -1.26 10.67
CA ARG A 25 -0.02 -0.52 11.70
C ARG A 25 1.50 -0.57 11.55
N ASN A 26 2.00 -1.08 10.43
CA ASN A 26 3.40 -1.07 10.04
C ASN A 26 3.57 -0.31 8.72
N PRO A 27 4.55 0.60 8.60
CA PRO A 27 4.83 1.23 7.32
C PRO A 27 5.52 0.22 6.39
N ASP A 28 4.79 -0.33 5.42
CA ASP A 28 5.29 -1.22 4.38
C ASP A 28 5.58 -0.48 3.07
N CYS A 29 4.83 0.59 2.78
CA CYS A 29 5.21 1.51 1.73
C CYS A 29 6.46 2.32 2.14
N LEU A 30 7.40 2.54 1.21
CA LEU A 30 8.58 3.38 1.46
C LEU A 30 8.21 4.82 1.86
N ASP A 31 7.09 5.31 1.35
CA ASP A 31 6.52 6.60 1.70
C ASP A 31 5.54 6.52 2.87
N GLY A 32 5.31 5.35 3.46
CA GLY A 32 4.36 5.10 4.56
C GLY A 32 2.92 5.47 4.23
N SER A 33 2.55 5.49 2.95
CA SER A 33 1.24 5.93 2.47
C SER A 33 0.11 4.93 2.74
N ASP A 34 0.45 3.66 2.86
CA ASP A 34 -0.40 2.58 3.37
C ASP A 34 -0.96 2.83 4.77
N GLU A 35 -0.25 3.58 5.61
CA GLU A 35 -0.65 3.83 7.00
C GLU A 35 -1.19 5.24 7.27
N ARG A 36 -1.22 6.11 6.25
CA ARG A 36 -1.60 7.53 6.43
C ARG A 36 -3.09 7.82 6.29
N ASP A 37 -3.82 7.01 5.53
CA ASP A 37 -5.22 7.25 5.19
C ASP A 37 -5.98 5.92 5.16
N CYS A 38 -6.18 5.38 6.36
CA CYS A 38 -7.11 4.30 6.64
C CYS A 38 -8.45 4.85 7.13
#